data_AF-A0A0J9V2A6-F1
#
_entry.id   AF-A0A0J9V2A6-F1
#
_cell.length_a   1.000
_cell.length_b   1.000
_cell.length_c   1.000
_cell.angle_alpha   90.00
_cell.angle_beta   90.00
_cell.angle_gamma   90.00
#
_symmetry.space_group_name_H-M   'P 1'
#
loop_
_entity.id
_entity.type
_entity.pdbx_description
1 polymer ?
#
loop_
_entity_poly.entity_id
_entity_poly.type
_entity_poly.pdbx_seq_one_letter_code
_entity_poly.pdbx_strand_id
1 'polypeptide(L)'
;MSGSAALEYGFPSTHSANAVSVAVYALLILRSPDNTLAPTTKFALECLSYFYAASIIFGRLYCGMHGFLDVIVGSIMGAAISLLEFYYGPPLDEYMHSSSWAAPLVAALIILVLVRIHPEPADDCPCYDDSVAFAGVVIGLEFGTWTYGKIALDPWETHAHGGGSVDITHLGLAANVARIVFGVLVVFAWRETMKPLLLKLLPHLFRIFEQVGVNMPRRFFTPASKYKTVPTGSRIDTLFPSPSDFPRMVESIRNPTTRGRSVSIGPQSAADAYETLAYRERKRRESVSSNHSLKSKSSNLELQTTHEDYSGKGAQASGAQANRIVEFEQMMGTGEVVTTPAADDDRVEIFVTGTEDGLGEREMFSQLIKPRVRYDVEVVTKLVVYTGIAWFAVAIIPIMFEIVGLGTNQLRER
;
A
#
# COMPACT_ATOMS: atom_id res chain seq x y z
N MET A 1 3.17 7.43 11.18
CA MET A 1 2.97 6.90 9.82
C MET A 1 3.80 5.64 9.70
N SER A 2 3.36 4.66 8.92
CA SER A 2 4.26 3.56 8.50
C SER A 2 5.42 4.21 7.73
N GLY A 3 6.67 3.84 8.03
CA GLY A 3 7.84 4.39 7.33
C GLY A 3 7.83 4.13 5.82
N SER A 4 7.04 3.15 5.36
CA SER A 4 6.88 2.82 3.94
C SER A 4 5.86 3.69 3.21
N ALA A 5 4.87 4.25 3.91
CA ALA A 5 3.75 4.98 3.28
C ALA A 5 4.18 6.37 2.76
N ALA A 6 5.31 6.89 3.22
CA ALA A 6 5.92 8.11 2.71
C ALA A 6 6.75 7.88 1.42
N LEU A 7 7.00 6.61 1.06
CA LEU A 7 7.76 6.23 -0.14
C LEU A 7 6.85 5.99 -1.35
N GLU A 8 5.53 6.02 -1.17
CA GLU A 8 4.56 5.81 -2.23
C GLU A 8 4.34 7.07 -3.06
N TYR A 9 4.14 6.91 -4.37
CA TYR A 9 3.77 8.03 -5.23
C TYR A 9 2.42 8.63 -4.81
N GLY A 10 2.36 9.96 -4.78
CA GLY A 10 1.18 10.69 -4.33
C GLY A 10 0.00 10.66 -5.31
N PHE A 11 0.21 10.40 -6.60
CA PHE A 11 -0.85 10.53 -7.61
C PHE A 11 -1.14 9.21 -8.35
N PRO A 12 -2.40 8.77 -8.47
CA PRO A 12 -3.58 9.22 -7.71
C PRO A 12 -3.58 8.68 -6.26
N SER A 13 -4.36 9.30 -5.36
CA SER A 13 -4.47 8.84 -3.96
C SER A 13 -5.14 7.47 -3.87
N THR A 14 -4.36 6.44 -3.57
CA THR A 14 -4.81 5.04 -3.41
C THR A 14 -5.75 4.86 -2.23
N HIS A 15 -5.49 5.54 -1.10
CA HIS A 15 -6.36 5.50 0.07
C HIS A 15 -7.72 6.15 -0.20
N SER A 16 -7.74 7.26 -0.94
CA SER A 16 -9.00 7.91 -1.35
C SER A 16 -9.76 7.01 -2.32
N ALA A 17 -9.08 6.42 -3.30
CA ALA A 17 -9.69 5.49 -4.24
C ALA A 17 -10.33 4.28 -3.54
N ASN A 18 -9.59 3.64 -2.62
CA ASN A 18 -10.12 2.50 -1.87
C ASN A 18 -11.31 2.88 -0.97
N ALA A 19 -11.19 3.96 -0.19
CA ALA A 19 -12.25 4.40 0.71
C ALA A 19 -13.54 4.76 -0.04
N VAL A 20 -13.42 5.47 -1.16
CA VAL A 20 -14.58 5.83 -2.00
C VAL A 20 -15.15 4.62 -2.71
N SER A 21 -14.32 3.70 -3.22
CA SER A 21 -14.80 2.45 -3.84
C SER A 21 -15.67 1.64 -2.88
N VAL A 22 -15.17 1.40 -1.66
CA VAL A 22 -15.92 0.65 -0.63
C VAL A 22 -17.21 1.38 -0.24
N ALA A 23 -17.14 2.70 -0.02
CA ALA A 23 -18.31 3.48 0.38
C ALA A 23 -19.39 3.53 -0.72
N VAL A 24 -19.00 3.77 -1.98
CA VAL A 24 -19.93 3.80 -3.11
C VAL A 24 -20.58 2.43 -3.30
N TYR A 25 -19.79 1.35 -3.26
CA TYR A 25 -20.31 -0.01 -3.42
C TYR A 25 -21.31 -0.36 -2.31
N ALA A 26 -20.97 -0.05 -1.05
CA ALA A 26 -21.87 -0.25 0.09
C ALA A 26 -23.16 0.57 -0.04
N LEU A 27 -23.08 1.83 -0.48
CA LEU A 27 -24.25 2.67 -0.72
C LEU A 27 -25.14 2.12 -1.85
N LEU A 28 -24.56 1.59 -2.92
CA LEU A 28 -25.31 0.96 -4.02
C LEU A 28 -26.05 -0.29 -3.54
N ILE A 29 -25.39 -1.16 -2.76
CA ILE A 29 -26.03 -2.33 -2.15
C ILE A 29 -27.13 -1.92 -1.19
N LEU A 30 -26.89 -0.93 -0.31
CA LEU A 30 -27.92 -0.44 0.62
C LEU A 30 -29.15 0.11 -0.11
N ARG A 31 -28.95 0.73 -1.27
CA ARG A 31 -29.99 1.32 -2.11
C ARG A 31 -30.65 0.33 -3.08
N SER A 32 -30.14 -0.89 -3.19
CA SER A 32 -30.75 -1.94 -4.01
C SER A 32 -32.19 -2.23 -3.57
N PRO A 33 -33.10 -2.56 -4.50
CA PRO A 33 -34.51 -2.84 -4.20
C PRO A 33 -34.69 -4.13 -3.39
N ASP A 34 -33.72 -5.03 -3.44
CA ASP A 34 -33.76 -6.34 -2.77
C ASP A 34 -33.35 -6.27 -1.29
N ASN A 35 -32.95 -5.08 -0.81
CA ASN A 35 -32.52 -4.90 0.57
C ASN A 35 -33.70 -4.87 1.53
N THR A 36 -33.76 -5.86 2.44
CA THR A 36 -34.83 -6.03 3.43
C THR A 36 -34.59 -5.31 4.77
N LEU A 37 -33.48 -4.55 4.89
CA LEU A 37 -33.13 -3.86 6.13
C LEU A 37 -34.12 -2.74 6.50
N ALA A 38 -34.30 -2.54 7.81
CA ALA A 38 -35.14 -1.47 8.33
C ALA A 38 -34.67 -0.08 7.86
N PRO A 39 -35.58 0.87 7.57
CA PRO A 39 -35.22 2.21 7.07
C PRO A 39 -34.26 2.98 7.98
N THR A 40 -34.40 2.83 9.30
CA THR A 40 -33.53 3.46 10.30
C THR A 40 -32.10 2.91 10.22
N THR A 41 -31.94 1.60 10.10
CA THR A 41 -30.65 0.94 9.94
C THR A 41 -29.99 1.32 8.63
N LYS A 42 -30.77 1.34 7.53
CA LYS A 42 -30.28 1.78 6.23
C LYS A 42 -29.74 3.22 6.29
N PHE A 43 -30.50 4.15 6.87
CA PHE A 43 -30.06 5.53 7.03
C PHE A 43 -28.78 5.63 7.87
N ALA A 44 -28.69 4.92 8.99
CA ALA A 44 -27.49 4.91 9.83
C ALA A 44 -26.25 4.38 9.08
N LEU A 45 -26.40 3.31 8.30
CA LEU A 45 -25.30 2.74 7.48
C LEU A 45 -24.91 3.65 6.32
N GLU A 46 -25.86 4.37 5.71
CA GLU A 46 -25.55 5.39 4.70
C GLU A 46 -24.73 6.53 5.32
N CYS A 47 -25.15 7.08 6.45
CA CYS A 47 -24.38 8.10 7.18
C CYS A 47 -22.98 7.62 7.56
N LEU A 48 -22.85 6.38 8.03
CA LEU A 48 -21.56 5.79 8.36
C LEU A 48 -20.65 5.66 7.13
N SER A 49 -21.21 5.26 5.98
CA SER A 49 -20.46 5.13 4.72
C SER A 49 -19.92 6.47 4.23
N TYR A 50 -20.75 7.53 4.29
CA TYR A 50 -20.31 8.89 3.98
C TYR A 50 -19.24 9.40 4.95
N PHE A 51 -19.45 9.18 6.25
CA PHE A 51 -18.47 9.57 7.26
C PHE A 51 -17.14 8.86 7.08
N TYR A 52 -17.16 7.55 6.80
CA TYR A 52 -15.97 6.77 6.50
C TYR A 52 -15.17 7.35 5.33
N ALA A 53 -15.81 7.55 4.17
CA ALA A 53 -15.14 8.11 3.00
C ALA A 53 -14.58 9.53 3.26
N ALA A 54 -15.39 10.41 3.87
CA ALA A 54 -14.98 11.77 4.18
C ALA A 54 -13.81 11.82 5.18
N SER A 55 -13.82 10.96 6.20
CA SER A 55 -12.78 10.91 7.22
C SER A 55 -11.42 10.52 6.64
N ILE A 56 -11.36 9.56 5.71
CA ILE A 56 -10.12 9.13 5.06
C ILE A 56 -9.62 10.20 4.09
N ILE A 57 -10.50 10.77 3.26
CA ILE A 57 -10.17 11.86 2.34
C ILE A 57 -9.57 13.04 3.11
N PHE A 58 -10.27 13.51 4.16
CA PHE A 58 -9.79 14.60 4.98
C PHE A 58 -8.49 14.22 5.70
N GLY A 59 -8.36 12.98 6.18
CA GLY A 59 -7.14 12.49 6.81
C GLY A 59 -5.91 12.53 5.89
N ARG A 60 -6.08 12.26 4.58
CA ARG A 60 -4.98 12.36 3.60
C ARG A 60 -4.54 13.81 3.39
N LEU A 61 -5.48 14.76 3.34
CA LEU A 61 -5.19 16.19 3.22
C LEU A 61 -4.59 16.76 4.51
N TYR A 62 -5.17 16.42 5.66
CA TYR A 62 -4.74 16.90 6.98
C TYR A 62 -3.30 16.45 7.31
N CYS A 63 -2.95 15.22 6.96
CA CYS A 63 -1.60 14.70 7.14
C CYS A 63 -0.59 15.25 6.11
N GLY A 64 -1.02 16.06 5.13
CA GLY A 64 -0.15 16.60 4.08
C GLY A 64 0.41 15.54 3.13
N MET A 65 -0.21 14.35 3.07
CA MET A 65 0.29 13.22 2.27
C MET A 65 -0.14 13.29 0.81
N HIS A 66 -1.11 14.13 0.46
CA HIS A 66 -1.64 14.32 -0.89
C HIS A 66 -2.13 15.73 -1.12
N GLY A 67 -2.06 16.18 -2.38
CA GLY A 67 -2.74 17.36 -2.85
C GLY A 67 -4.24 17.12 -3.09
N PHE A 68 -4.98 18.20 -3.31
CA PHE A 68 -6.42 18.13 -3.64
C PHE A 68 -6.69 17.31 -4.91
N LEU A 69 -5.84 17.49 -5.94
CA LEU A 69 -6.00 16.80 -7.23
C LEU A 69 -5.85 15.28 -7.06
N ASP A 70 -4.89 14.81 -6.27
CA ASP A 70 -4.64 13.39 -6.02
C ASP A 70 -5.86 12.71 -5.40
N VAL A 71 -6.48 13.38 -4.43
CA VAL A 71 -7.67 12.90 -3.73
C VAL A 71 -8.88 12.92 -4.65
N ILE A 72 -9.07 13.99 -5.45
CA ILE A 72 -10.19 14.10 -6.40
C ILE A 72 -10.11 12.97 -7.44
N VAL A 73 -8.97 12.81 -8.11
CA VAL A 73 -8.79 11.78 -9.13
C VAL A 73 -8.88 10.39 -8.52
N GLY A 74 -8.26 10.17 -7.35
CA GLY A 74 -8.38 8.92 -6.61
C GLY A 74 -9.84 8.58 -6.30
N SER A 75 -10.62 9.55 -5.83
CA SER A 75 -12.04 9.36 -5.51
C SER A 75 -12.88 9.04 -6.73
N ILE A 76 -12.65 9.73 -7.86
CA ILE A 76 -13.34 9.45 -9.14
C ILE A 76 -13.02 8.03 -9.61
N MET A 77 -11.74 7.64 -9.56
CA MET A 77 -11.31 6.30 -9.95
C MET A 77 -11.94 5.22 -9.06
N GLY A 78 -11.97 5.43 -7.75
CA GLY A 78 -12.64 4.53 -6.80
C GLY A 78 -14.14 4.38 -7.08
N ALA A 79 -14.84 5.49 -7.33
CA ALA A 79 -16.26 5.47 -7.69
C ALA A 79 -16.50 4.74 -9.03
N ALA A 80 -15.64 4.97 -10.04
CA ALA A 80 -15.73 4.31 -11.33
C ALA A 80 -15.55 2.78 -11.23
N ILE A 81 -14.55 2.33 -10.46
CA ILE A 81 -14.33 0.90 -10.19
C ILE A 81 -15.55 0.30 -9.49
N SER A 82 -16.08 0.97 -8.47
CA SER A 82 -17.28 0.49 -7.76
C SER A 82 -18.51 0.39 -8.66
N LEU A 83 -18.71 1.32 -9.59
CA LEU A 83 -19.82 1.27 -10.55
C LEU A 83 -19.64 0.11 -11.54
N LEU A 84 -18.41 -0.08 -12.04
CA LEU A 84 -18.09 -1.20 -12.91
C LEU A 84 -18.40 -2.53 -12.21
N GLU A 85 -17.93 -2.69 -10.98
CA GLU A 85 -18.15 -3.89 -10.18
C GLU A 85 -19.63 -4.13 -9.89
N PHE A 86 -20.38 -3.09 -9.50
CA PHE A 86 -21.80 -3.25 -9.16
C PHE A 86 -22.67 -3.68 -10.36
N TYR A 87 -22.39 -3.15 -11.56
CA TYR A 87 -23.20 -3.46 -12.74
C TYR A 87 -22.70 -4.67 -13.53
N TYR A 88 -21.38 -4.88 -13.61
CA TYR A 88 -20.78 -5.95 -14.42
C TYR A 88 -20.24 -7.13 -13.61
N GLY A 89 -20.12 -7.00 -12.29
CA GLY A 89 -19.73 -8.10 -11.39
C GLY A 89 -20.70 -9.28 -11.45
N PRO A 90 -22.01 -9.10 -11.17
CA PRO A 90 -22.97 -10.20 -11.17
C PRO A 90 -23.00 -11.05 -12.47
N PRO A 91 -23.06 -10.46 -13.69
CA PRO A 91 -23.02 -11.27 -14.91
C PRO A 91 -21.65 -11.92 -15.16
N LEU A 92 -20.55 -11.30 -14.71
CA LEU A 92 -19.22 -11.89 -14.79
C LEU A 92 -19.11 -13.11 -13.86
N ASP A 93 -19.60 -13.00 -12.63
CA ASP A 93 -19.60 -14.09 -11.65
C ASP A 93 -20.47 -15.26 -12.11
N GLU A 94 -21.65 -14.96 -12.66
CA GLU A 94 -22.52 -16.00 -13.22
C GLU A 94 -21.84 -16.72 -14.39
N TYR A 95 -21.17 -15.98 -15.27
CA TYR A 95 -20.37 -16.56 -16.36
C TYR A 95 -19.21 -17.41 -15.82
N MET A 96 -18.45 -16.90 -14.85
CA MET A 96 -17.32 -17.61 -14.27
C MET A 96 -17.78 -18.89 -13.59
N HIS A 97 -18.86 -18.82 -12.81
CA HIS A 97 -19.41 -19.95 -12.08
C HIS A 97 -20.01 -21.04 -12.99
N SER A 98 -20.77 -20.64 -14.01
CA SER A 98 -21.37 -21.57 -14.99
C SER A 98 -20.33 -22.21 -15.92
N SER A 99 -19.16 -21.57 -16.08
CA SER A 99 -18.08 -22.10 -16.89
C SER A 99 -17.28 -23.20 -16.20
N SER A 100 -16.56 -23.96 -17.03
CA SER A 100 -15.57 -24.95 -16.58
C SER A 100 -14.37 -24.27 -15.92
N TRP A 101 -13.41 -25.07 -15.44
CA TRP A 101 -12.14 -24.58 -14.88
C TRP A 101 -11.32 -23.66 -15.83
N ALA A 102 -11.68 -23.63 -17.12
CA ALA A 102 -11.04 -22.76 -18.11
C ALA A 102 -11.25 -21.26 -17.81
N ALA A 103 -12.43 -20.82 -17.38
CA ALA A 103 -12.70 -19.41 -17.09
C ALA A 103 -11.81 -18.83 -15.97
N PRO A 104 -11.76 -19.42 -14.75
CA PRO A 104 -10.87 -18.94 -13.71
C PRO A 104 -9.39 -19.07 -14.09
N LEU A 105 -9.01 -20.08 -14.89
CA LEU A 105 -7.64 -20.17 -15.41
C LEU A 105 -7.31 -19.00 -16.34
N VAL A 106 -8.19 -18.67 -17.29
CA VAL A 106 -7.97 -17.56 -18.22
C VAL A 106 -7.91 -16.23 -17.46
N ALA A 107 -8.81 -16.01 -16.48
CA ALA A 107 -8.76 -14.85 -15.61
C ALA A 107 -7.42 -14.76 -14.85
N ALA A 108 -6.95 -15.87 -14.28
CA ALA A 108 -5.65 -15.94 -13.62
C ALA A 108 -4.49 -15.62 -14.57
N LEU A 109 -4.51 -16.14 -15.80
CA LEU A 109 -3.50 -15.84 -16.82
C LEU A 109 -3.49 -14.36 -17.21
N ILE A 110 -4.67 -13.73 -17.37
CA ILE A 110 -4.78 -12.30 -17.63
C ILE A 110 -4.15 -11.50 -16.49
N ILE A 111 -4.47 -11.82 -15.23
CA ILE A 111 -3.90 -11.15 -14.06
C ILE A 111 -2.39 -11.34 -14.01
N LEU A 112 -1.87 -12.54 -14.31
CA LEU A 112 -0.43 -12.80 -14.38
C LEU A 112 0.26 -11.95 -15.47
N VAL A 113 -0.38 -11.79 -16.63
CA VAL A 113 0.11 -10.90 -17.69
C VAL A 113 0.11 -9.45 -17.21
N LEU A 114 -0.95 -8.98 -16.54
CA LEU A 114 -1.03 -7.63 -15.96
C LEU A 114 0.08 -7.38 -14.93
N VAL A 115 0.35 -8.36 -14.05
CA VAL A 115 1.48 -8.32 -13.10
C VAL A 115 2.83 -8.28 -13.82
N ARG A 116 2.95 -8.94 -14.98
CA ARG A 116 4.17 -8.96 -15.79
C ARG A 116 4.44 -7.62 -16.48
N ILE A 117 3.40 -6.95 -16.98
CA ILE A 117 3.50 -5.64 -17.65
C ILE A 117 3.37 -4.47 -16.68
N HIS A 118 3.17 -4.74 -15.38
CA HIS A 118 3.07 -3.70 -14.37
C HIS A 118 4.27 -2.75 -14.45
N PRO A 119 4.03 -1.43 -14.61
CA PRO A 119 5.08 -0.43 -14.74
C PRO A 119 6.12 -0.55 -13.63
N GLU A 120 7.38 -0.38 -14.00
CA GLU A 120 8.46 -0.30 -13.02
C GLU A 120 8.46 1.10 -12.42
N PRO A 121 8.40 1.22 -11.07
CA PRO A 121 8.50 2.53 -10.44
C PRO A 121 9.87 3.15 -10.71
N ALA A 122 9.97 4.48 -10.65
CA ALA A 122 11.26 5.16 -10.80
C ALA A 122 12.15 4.93 -9.56
N ASP A 123 11.53 4.82 -8.39
CA ASP A 123 12.16 4.64 -7.08
C ASP A 123 11.73 3.32 -6.43
N ASP A 124 12.51 2.87 -5.45
CA ASP A 124 12.20 1.70 -4.64
C ASP A 124 11.00 1.99 -3.70
N CYS A 125 9.79 1.67 -4.15
CA CYS A 125 8.56 1.77 -3.35
C CYS A 125 7.89 0.39 -3.14
N PRO A 126 7.12 0.21 -2.05
CA PRO A 126 6.38 -1.04 -1.80
C PRO A 126 5.25 -1.29 -2.82
N CYS A 127 4.94 -0.29 -3.66
CA CYS A 127 3.78 -0.28 -4.55
C CYS A 127 3.65 -1.55 -5.42
N TYR A 128 4.76 -2.02 -6.00
CA TYR A 128 4.71 -3.22 -6.85
C TYR A 128 4.36 -4.49 -6.05
N ASP A 129 4.91 -4.63 -4.85
CA ASP A 129 4.60 -5.80 -4.03
C ASP A 129 3.17 -5.82 -3.54
N ASP A 130 2.65 -4.65 -3.21
CA ASP A 130 1.26 -4.50 -2.78
C ASP A 130 0.35 -4.85 -3.96
N SER A 131 0.63 -4.36 -5.18
CA SER A 131 -0.07 -4.77 -6.40
C SER A 131 -0.04 -6.28 -6.63
N VAL A 132 1.11 -6.94 -6.42
CA VAL A 132 1.24 -8.39 -6.58
C VAL A 132 0.45 -9.14 -5.52
N ALA A 133 0.46 -8.66 -4.27
CA ALA A 133 -0.34 -9.24 -3.20
C ALA A 133 -1.84 -9.11 -3.50
N PHE A 134 -2.31 -7.94 -3.94
CA PHE A 134 -3.69 -7.71 -4.37
C PHE A 134 -4.09 -8.61 -5.55
N ALA A 135 -3.24 -8.69 -6.58
CA ALA A 135 -3.46 -9.58 -7.72
C ALA A 135 -3.58 -11.05 -7.29
N GLY A 136 -2.74 -11.50 -6.34
CA GLY A 136 -2.84 -12.83 -5.75
C GLY A 136 -4.18 -13.05 -5.06
N VAL A 137 -4.60 -12.11 -4.21
CA VAL A 137 -5.91 -12.17 -3.54
C VAL A 137 -7.04 -12.31 -4.58
N VAL A 138 -7.05 -11.50 -5.64
CA VAL A 138 -8.08 -11.59 -6.70
C VAL A 138 -8.09 -12.97 -7.34
N ILE A 139 -6.94 -13.52 -7.76
CA ILE A 139 -6.88 -14.88 -8.34
C ILE A 139 -7.46 -15.93 -7.38
N GLY A 140 -7.14 -15.83 -6.09
CA GLY A 140 -7.62 -16.76 -5.08
C GLY A 140 -9.11 -16.61 -4.78
N LEU A 141 -9.63 -15.38 -4.80
CA LEU A 141 -11.06 -15.09 -4.68
C LEU A 141 -11.82 -15.69 -5.86
N GLU A 142 -11.41 -15.40 -7.09
CA GLU A 142 -12.06 -15.91 -8.31
C GLU A 142 -12.09 -17.44 -8.36
N PHE A 143 -10.98 -18.08 -7.97
CA PHE A 143 -10.93 -19.53 -7.91
C PHE A 143 -11.81 -20.08 -6.78
N GLY A 144 -11.85 -19.40 -5.63
CA GLY A 144 -12.68 -19.79 -4.49
C GLY A 144 -14.18 -19.68 -4.78
N THR A 145 -14.63 -18.53 -5.29
CA THR A 145 -16.05 -18.30 -5.65
C THR A 145 -16.52 -19.23 -6.77
N TRP A 146 -15.63 -19.58 -7.71
CA TRP A 146 -15.93 -20.58 -8.74
C TRP A 146 -16.26 -21.96 -8.15
N THR A 147 -15.67 -22.34 -7.01
CA THR A 147 -15.93 -23.64 -6.35
C THR A 147 -17.24 -23.72 -5.58
N TYR A 148 -17.94 -22.59 -5.40
CA TYR A 148 -19.15 -22.55 -4.60
C TYR A 148 -20.20 -23.57 -5.09
N GLY A 149 -20.86 -24.29 -4.19
CA GLY A 149 -21.91 -25.27 -4.51
C GLY A 149 -21.47 -26.47 -5.36
N LYS A 150 -20.20 -26.56 -5.78
CA LYS A 150 -19.65 -27.69 -6.57
C LYS A 150 -19.05 -28.78 -5.68
N ILE A 151 -18.82 -28.47 -4.41
CA ILE A 151 -18.26 -29.39 -3.42
C ILE A 151 -19.39 -29.81 -2.47
N ALA A 152 -19.54 -31.11 -2.23
CA ALA A 152 -20.66 -31.63 -1.45
C ALA A 152 -20.70 -31.15 0.02
N LEU A 153 -19.57 -30.74 0.58
CA LEU A 153 -19.44 -30.20 1.95
C LEU A 153 -19.53 -28.67 2.00
N ASP A 154 -19.81 -28.03 0.88
CA ASP A 154 -19.85 -26.58 0.81
C ASP A 154 -21.09 -26.03 1.55
N PRO A 155 -20.95 -25.00 2.42
CA PRO A 155 -22.11 -24.29 2.96
C PRO A 155 -22.86 -23.44 1.91
N TRP A 156 -22.26 -23.15 0.76
CA TRP A 156 -22.89 -22.35 -0.29
C TRP A 156 -23.77 -23.22 -1.20
N GLU A 157 -25.02 -22.79 -1.46
CA GLU A 157 -25.89 -23.45 -2.44
C GLU A 157 -25.66 -23.01 -3.88
N THR A 158 -25.27 -21.75 -4.05
CA THR A 158 -25.13 -21.07 -5.34
C THR A 158 -23.84 -20.25 -5.35
N HIS A 159 -23.57 -19.56 -6.45
CA HIS A 159 -22.49 -18.59 -6.53
C HIS A 159 -22.64 -17.43 -5.52
N ALA A 160 -21.55 -16.69 -5.29
CA ALA A 160 -21.44 -15.62 -4.28
C ALA A 160 -22.52 -14.53 -4.35
N HIS A 161 -23.10 -14.29 -5.53
CA HIS A 161 -24.14 -13.27 -5.76
C HIS A 161 -25.56 -13.83 -5.91
N GLY A 162 -25.78 -15.11 -5.59
CA GLY A 162 -27.04 -15.82 -5.84
C GLY A 162 -28.15 -15.57 -4.81
N GLY A 163 -28.03 -14.54 -3.97
CA GLY A 163 -29.01 -14.21 -2.93
C GLY A 163 -29.03 -15.12 -1.70
N GLY A 164 -28.24 -16.21 -1.68
CA GLY A 164 -28.08 -17.08 -0.52
C GLY A 164 -27.02 -16.56 0.45
N SER A 165 -27.38 -15.66 1.37
CA SER A 165 -26.52 -15.39 2.53
C SER A 165 -26.61 -16.56 3.51
N VAL A 166 -25.46 -17.00 4.03
CA VAL A 166 -25.44 -18.04 5.07
C VAL A 166 -25.93 -17.42 6.37
N ASP A 167 -27.10 -17.86 6.84
CA ASP A 167 -27.66 -17.39 8.10
C ASP A 167 -26.88 -17.97 9.28
N ILE A 168 -26.06 -17.10 9.90
CA ILE A 168 -25.23 -17.43 11.06
C ILE A 168 -25.88 -17.03 12.39
N THR A 169 -27.08 -16.45 12.37
CA THR A 169 -27.74 -15.95 13.59
C THR A 169 -28.03 -17.08 14.58
N HIS A 170 -28.34 -18.26 14.05
CA HIS A 170 -28.68 -19.45 14.83
C HIS A 170 -27.50 -20.14 15.52
N LEU A 171 -26.24 -19.86 15.14
CA LEU A 171 -25.05 -20.45 15.76
C LEU A 171 -24.74 -19.84 17.14
N GLY A 172 -25.27 -18.65 17.42
CA GLY A 172 -24.96 -17.90 18.63
C GLY A 172 -23.58 -17.22 18.61
N LEU A 173 -23.39 -16.27 19.52
CA LEU A 173 -22.21 -15.40 19.53
C LEU A 173 -20.90 -16.18 19.79
N ALA A 174 -20.92 -17.19 20.67
CA ALA A 174 -19.73 -17.97 21.01
C ALA A 174 -19.17 -18.75 19.81
N ALA A 175 -20.04 -19.39 19.03
CA ALA A 175 -19.64 -20.12 17.83
C ALA A 175 -19.13 -19.17 16.74
N ASN A 176 -19.75 -18.01 16.57
CA ASN A 176 -19.27 -17.00 15.62
C ASN A 176 -17.89 -16.44 16.00
N VAL A 177 -17.63 -16.21 17.30
CA VAL A 177 -16.29 -15.85 17.78
C VAL A 177 -15.29 -16.99 17.54
N ALA A 178 -15.67 -18.24 17.82
CA ALA A 178 -14.83 -19.40 17.56
C ALA A 178 -14.49 -19.55 16.07
N ARG A 179 -15.44 -19.28 15.16
CA ARG A 179 -15.22 -19.27 13.70
C ARG A 179 -14.18 -18.24 13.30
N ILE A 180 -14.26 -17.02 13.83
CA ILE A 180 -13.27 -15.97 13.55
C ILE A 180 -11.89 -16.40 14.04
N VAL A 181 -11.77 -16.86 15.29
CA VAL A 181 -10.49 -17.31 15.86
C VAL A 181 -9.91 -18.47 15.05
N PHE A 182 -10.72 -19.47 14.73
CA PHE A 182 -10.30 -20.63 13.94
C PHE A 182 -9.84 -20.23 12.53
N GLY A 183 -10.62 -19.41 11.82
CA GLY A 183 -10.26 -18.94 10.48
C GLY A 183 -8.94 -18.16 10.49
N VAL A 184 -8.74 -17.27 11.48
CA VAL A 184 -7.49 -16.54 11.66
C VAL A 184 -6.31 -17.52 11.88
N LEU A 185 -6.47 -18.53 12.74
CA LEU A 185 -5.42 -19.54 12.99
C LEU A 185 -5.07 -20.33 11.73
N VAL A 186 -6.06 -20.71 10.91
CA VAL A 186 -5.82 -21.42 9.65
C VAL A 186 -5.06 -20.54 8.65
N VAL A 187 -5.42 -19.26 8.52
CA VAL A 187 -4.70 -18.30 7.66
C VAL A 187 -3.25 -18.11 8.13
N PHE A 188 -3.02 -18.00 9.43
CA PHE A 188 -1.66 -17.95 9.98
C PHE A 188 -0.88 -19.23 9.69
N ALA A 189 -1.50 -20.41 9.88
CA ALA A 189 -0.86 -21.69 9.59
C ALA A 189 -0.49 -21.81 8.10
N TRP A 190 -1.37 -21.41 7.18
CA TRP A 190 -1.09 -21.35 5.75
C TRP A 190 0.12 -20.46 5.45
N ARG A 191 0.13 -19.23 5.97
CA ARG A 191 1.22 -18.28 5.75
C ARG A 191 2.56 -18.79 6.28
N GLU A 192 2.58 -19.30 7.51
CA GLU A 192 3.80 -19.76 8.19
C GLU A 192 4.35 -21.05 7.56
N THR A 193 3.50 -21.90 6.95
CA THR A 193 3.95 -23.12 6.27
C THR A 193 4.38 -22.86 4.82
N MET A 194 3.64 -22.05 4.07
CA MET A 194 3.93 -21.80 2.65
C MET A 194 5.15 -20.92 2.43
N LYS A 195 5.37 -19.91 3.28
CA LYS A 195 6.52 -19.01 3.15
C LYS A 195 7.87 -19.76 3.15
N PRO A 196 8.21 -20.60 4.15
CA PRO A 196 9.47 -21.35 4.13
C PRO A 196 9.51 -22.43 3.05
N LEU A 197 8.37 -23.07 2.76
CA LEU A 197 8.28 -24.09 1.70
C LEU A 197 8.62 -23.50 0.33
N LEU A 198 8.01 -22.37 -0.01
CA LEU A 198 8.23 -21.67 -1.27
C LEU A 198 9.67 -21.15 -1.34
N LEU A 199 10.18 -20.46 -0.32
CA LEU A 199 11.57 -19.99 -0.34
C LEU A 199 12.61 -21.11 -0.48
N LYS A 200 12.27 -22.36 -0.09
CA LYS A 200 13.12 -23.53 -0.29
C LYS A 200 12.99 -24.14 -1.70
N LEU A 201 11.76 -24.23 -2.22
CA LEU A 201 11.48 -24.89 -3.51
C LEU A 201 11.66 -23.98 -4.72
N LEU A 202 11.22 -22.73 -4.62
CA LEU A 202 11.15 -21.78 -5.73
C LEU A 202 12.53 -21.50 -6.37
N PRO A 203 13.64 -21.34 -5.63
CA PRO A 203 14.95 -21.13 -6.25
C PRO A 203 15.39 -22.28 -7.17
N HIS A 204 14.96 -23.52 -6.88
CA HIS A 204 15.27 -24.67 -7.72
C HIS A 204 14.44 -24.64 -9.01
N LEU A 205 13.15 -24.31 -8.90
CA LEU A 205 12.25 -24.17 -10.05
C LEU A 205 12.68 -23.03 -10.97
N PHE A 206 13.02 -21.87 -10.41
CA PHE A 206 13.44 -20.70 -11.19
C PHE A 206 14.73 -20.93 -11.98
N ARG A 207 15.66 -21.73 -11.47
CA ARG A 207 16.86 -22.11 -12.24
C ARG A 207 16.53 -22.96 -13.46
N ILE A 208 15.51 -23.82 -13.36
CA ILE A 208 15.01 -24.59 -14.50
C ILE A 208 14.33 -23.67 -15.51
N PHE A 209 13.50 -22.72 -15.04
CA PHE A 209 12.83 -21.76 -15.93
C PHE A 209 13.80 -20.75 -16.59
N GLU A 210 14.87 -20.34 -15.92
CA GLU A 210 15.94 -19.51 -16.51
C GLU A 210 16.62 -20.24 -17.67
N GLN A 211 16.79 -21.57 -17.61
CA GLN A 211 17.32 -22.35 -18.74
C GLN A 211 16.37 -22.37 -19.94
N VAL A 212 15.07 -22.14 -19.72
CA VAL A 212 14.04 -22.06 -20.76
C VAL A 212 13.86 -20.62 -21.30
N GLY A 213 14.61 -19.65 -20.76
CA GLY A 213 14.60 -18.26 -21.23
C GLY A 213 13.44 -17.40 -20.69
N VAL A 214 12.67 -17.92 -19.74
CA VAL A 214 11.57 -17.17 -19.08
C VAL A 214 12.13 -16.38 -17.90
N ASN A 215 13.07 -15.46 -18.16
CA ASN A 215 13.56 -14.55 -17.14
C ASN A 215 12.64 -13.33 -17.04
N MET A 216 12.34 -12.88 -15.82
CA MET A 216 11.59 -11.65 -15.55
C MET A 216 12.53 -10.62 -14.89
N PRO A 217 13.56 -10.11 -15.60
CA PRO A 217 14.48 -9.16 -14.99
C PRO A 217 13.73 -7.87 -14.68
N ARG A 218 13.65 -7.52 -13.39
CA ARG A 218 13.15 -6.22 -12.90
C ARG A 218 14.29 -5.44 -12.25
N ARG A 219 14.29 -4.12 -12.40
CA ARG A 219 15.40 -3.24 -11.98
C ARG A 219 15.82 -3.38 -10.51
N PHE A 220 14.86 -3.56 -9.61
CA PHE A 220 15.07 -3.58 -8.15
C PHE A 220 15.14 -4.98 -7.54
N PHE A 221 15.09 -6.03 -8.37
CA PHE A 221 15.09 -7.40 -7.89
C PHE A 221 16.30 -8.17 -8.40
N THR A 222 16.86 -8.97 -7.50
CA THR A 222 18.00 -9.83 -7.81
C THR A 222 17.50 -11.11 -8.48
N PRO A 223 18.01 -11.44 -9.68
CA PRO A 223 17.61 -12.64 -10.41
C PRO A 223 18.11 -13.92 -9.77
N ALA A 224 17.37 -15.02 -9.97
CA ALA A 224 17.61 -16.33 -9.36
C ALA A 224 19.00 -16.91 -9.67
N SER A 225 19.56 -16.56 -10.83
CA SER A 225 20.94 -16.87 -11.23
C SER A 225 22.02 -16.30 -10.30
N LYS A 226 21.76 -15.18 -9.61
CA LYS A 226 22.77 -14.47 -8.81
C LYS A 226 22.82 -14.87 -7.33
N TYR A 227 21.92 -15.75 -6.86
CA TYR A 227 21.92 -16.20 -5.45
C TYR A 227 21.70 -17.70 -5.29
N LYS A 228 22.35 -18.27 -4.26
CA LYS A 228 22.24 -19.70 -3.94
C LYS A 228 21.05 -19.99 -3.02
N THR A 229 20.85 -19.15 -2.02
CA THR A 229 19.85 -19.28 -0.96
C THR A 229 19.34 -17.90 -0.55
N VAL A 230 18.04 -17.77 -0.32
CA VAL A 230 17.47 -16.55 0.28
C VAL A 230 17.70 -16.63 1.80
N PRO A 231 18.23 -15.57 2.45
CA PRO A 231 18.43 -15.57 3.90
C PRO A 231 17.13 -15.83 4.66
N THR A 232 17.15 -16.83 5.55
CA THR A 232 16.05 -17.15 6.46
C THR A 232 15.87 -16.01 7.45
N GLY A 233 14.86 -15.17 7.22
CA GLY A 233 14.61 -13.96 8.01
C GLY A 233 14.41 -12.70 7.16
N SER A 234 14.49 -12.79 5.82
CA SER A 234 14.07 -11.66 4.99
C SER A 234 12.60 -11.32 5.31
N ARG A 235 12.37 -10.06 5.69
CA ARG A 235 11.01 -9.51 5.83
C ARG A 235 10.45 -9.35 4.42
N ILE A 236 9.94 -10.44 3.88
CA ILE A 236 9.20 -10.47 2.63
C ILE A 236 8.02 -9.49 2.72
N ASP A 237 7.42 -9.40 3.91
CA ASP A 237 6.16 -8.73 4.16
C ASP A 237 6.33 -7.63 5.22
N THR A 238 5.94 -6.41 4.86
CA THR A 238 5.89 -5.23 5.73
C THR A 238 4.52 -5.03 6.37
N LEU A 239 3.49 -5.75 5.90
CA LEU A 239 2.11 -5.56 6.31
C LEU A 239 1.76 -6.37 7.57
N PHE A 240 2.31 -7.58 7.70
CA PHE A 240 2.04 -8.45 8.85
C PHE A 240 3.28 -8.78 9.67
N PRO A 241 3.25 -8.53 11.00
CA PRO A 241 4.34 -8.90 11.88
C PRO A 241 4.55 -10.41 11.90
N SER A 242 5.79 -10.85 12.05
CA SER A 242 6.06 -12.29 12.24
C SER A 242 5.61 -12.71 13.65
N PRO A 243 5.33 -13.99 13.92
CA PRO A 243 4.98 -14.45 15.27
C PRO A 243 6.01 -14.04 16.34
N SER A 244 7.29 -13.94 15.95
CA SER A 244 8.39 -13.45 16.78
C SER A 244 8.28 -11.97 17.18
N ASP A 245 7.55 -11.16 16.41
CA ASP A 245 7.32 -9.74 16.67
C ASP A 245 6.11 -9.51 17.60
N PHE A 246 5.29 -10.54 17.85
CA PHE A 246 4.08 -10.44 18.66
C PHE A 246 4.34 -10.00 20.12
N PRO A 247 5.37 -10.53 20.83
CA PRO A 247 5.69 -10.05 22.18
C PRO A 247 6.04 -8.56 22.22
N ARG A 248 6.82 -8.08 21.24
CA ARG A 248 7.16 -6.66 21.11
C ARG A 248 5.95 -5.79 20.79
N MET A 249 5.01 -6.31 20.00
CA MET A 249 3.78 -5.60 19.68
C MET A 249 2.86 -5.48 20.92
N VAL A 250 2.69 -6.56 21.68
CA VAL A 250 1.92 -6.54 22.94
C VAL A 250 2.57 -5.62 23.97
N GLU A 251 3.90 -5.64 24.06
CA GLU A 251 4.66 -4.73 24.93
C GLU A 251 4.52 -3.27 24.48
N SER A 252 4.48 -3.01 23.16
CA SER A 252 4.24 -1.67 22.61
C SER A 252 2.80 -1.16 22.82
N ILE A 253 1.81 -2.06 22.92
CA ILE A 253 0.42 -1.73 23.28
C ILE A 253 0.34 -1.41 24.78
N ARG A 254 1.08 -2.15 25.61
CA ARG A 254 1.12 -1.98 27.06
C ARG A 254 1.90 -0.73 27.48
N ASN A 255 2.96 -0.37 26.75
CA ASN A 255 3.81 0.78 26.99
C ASN A 255 3.88 1.68 25.73
N PRO A 256 2.94 2.61 25.53
CA PRO A 256 2.92 3.47 24.34
C PRO A 256 4.13 4.42 24.24
N THR A 257 4.91 4.60 25.31
CA THR A 257 6.11 5.45 25.38
C THR A 257 7.39 4.79 24.84
N THR A 258 7.45 3.45 24.72
CA THR A 258 8.57 2.76 24.05
C THR A 258 8.42 2.73 22.53
N ARG A 259 7.36 3.33 22.00
CA ARG A 259 7.27 3.70 20.58
C ARG A 259 8.30 4.82 20.35
N GLY A 260 9.57 4.43 20.17
CA GLY A 260 10.65 5.28 19.70
C GLY A 260 10.32 5.80 18.31
N ARG A 261 9.38 6.72 18.23
CA ARG A 261 8.99 7.43 17.04
C ARG A 261 10.01 8.54 16.89
N SER A 262 11.19 8.19 16.39
CA SER A 262 12.11 9.19 15.86
C SER A 262 11.34 9.88 14.75
N VAL A 263 10.85 11.09 15.03
CA VAL A 263 10.36 11.99 14.00
C VAL A 263 11.60 12.28 13.17
N SER A 264 11.71 11.57 12.05
CA SER A 264 12.81 11.74 11.14
C SER A 264 12.56 13.04 10.39
N ILE A 265 13.27 14.09 10.80
CA ILE A 265 13.22 15.40 10.17
C ILE A 265 14.36 15.40 9.14
N GLY A 266 14.02 15.57 7.87
CA GLY A 266 14.95 15.44 6.74
C GLY A 266 14.52 14.39 5.71
N PRO A 267 15.18 14.35 4.53
CA PRO A 267 14.78 13.49 3.42
C PRO A 267 14.79 12.01 3.83
N GLN A 268 13.66 11.32 3.64
CA GLN A 268 13.50 9.89 3.96
C GLN A 268 13.56 9.02 2.71
N SER A 269 13.18 9.59 1.57
CA SER A 269 13.17 8.93 0.27
C SER A 269 14.19 9.54 -0.67
N ALA A 270 14.54 8.82 -1.74
CA ALA A 270 15.34 9.39 -2.82
C ALA A 270 14.62 10.61 -3.45
N ALA A 271 13.29 10.57 -3.57
CA ALA A 271 12.49 11.68 -4.07
C ALA A 271 12.59 12.90 -3.15
N ASP A 272 12.54 12.72 -1.82
CA ASP A 272 12.69 13.80 -0.85
C ASP A 272 14.10 14.42 -0.95
N ALA A 273 15.12 13.59 -1.19
CA ALA A 273 16.49 14.06 -1.39
C ALA A 273 16.59 14.89 -2.67
N TYR A 274 16.00 14.42 -3.78
CA TYR A 274 15.93 15.19 -5.04
C TYR A 274 15.14 16.49 -4.89
N GLU A 275 14.01 16.49 -4.18
CA GLU A 275 13.23 17.69 -3.90
C GLU A 275 14.01 18.68 -3.04
N THR A 276 14.73 18.19 -2.02
CA THR A 276 15.60 19.02 -1.18
C THR A 276 16.74 19.63 -1.99
N LEU A 277 17.35 18.87 -2.91
CA LEU A 277 18.39 19.36 -3.83
C LEU A 277 17.82 20.41 -4.79
N ALA A 278 16.65 20.16 -5.39
CA ALA A 278 15.97 21.10 -6.28
C ALA A 278 15.56 22.39 -5.56
N TYR A 279 15.07 22.29 -4.31
CA TYR A 279 14.77 23.44 -3.47
C TYR A 279 16.02 24.26 -3.17
N ARG A 280 17.14 23.60 -2.82
CA ARG A 280 18.44 24.26 -2.62
C ARG A 280 18.93 24.96 -3.89
N GLU A 281 18.83 24.31 -5.04
CA GLU A 281 19.23 24.88 -6.32
C GLU A 281 18.37 26.10 -6.68
N ARG A 282 17.05 26.01 -6.48
CA ARG A 282 16.15 27.14 -6.69
C ARG A 282 16.50 28.32 -5.79
N LYS A 283 16.73 28.09 -4.50
CA LYS A 283 17.14 29.15 -3.56
C LYS A 283 18.49 29.76 -3.94
N ARG A 284 19.44 28.95 -4.43
CA ARG A 284 20.72 29.40 -4.97
C ARG A 284 20.53 30.30 -6.21
N ARG A 285 19.64 29.92 -7.13
CA ARG A 285 19.30 30.74 -8.31
C ARG A 285 18.64 32.06 -7.90
N GLU A 286 17.73 32.02 -6.94
CA GLU A 286 17.04 33.22 -6.42
C GLU A 286 17.99 34.15 -5.65
N SER A 287 18.96 33.63 -4.90
CA SER A 287 19.97 34.44 -4.19
C SER A 287 21.02 35.07 -5.12
N VAL A 288 21.38 34.39 -6.22
CA VAL A 288 22.23 34.97 -7.27
C VAL A 288 21.47 36.04 -8.06
N SER A 289 20.18 35.82 -8.33
CA SER A 289 19.31 36.79 -9.01
C SER A 289 19.09 38.07 -8.17
N SER A 290 18.85 37.93 -6.86
CA SER A 290 18.70 39.09 -5.97
C SER A 290 20.00 39.90 -5.85
N ASN A 291 21.16 39.23 -5.81
CA ASN A 291 22.48 39.89 -5.87
C ASN A 291 22.75 40.60 -7.21
N HIS A 292 22.17 40.13 -8.32
CA HIS A 292 22.26 40.84 -9.60
C HIS A 292 21.34 42.08 -9.64
N SER A 293 20.20 42.06 -8.95
CA SER A 293 19.31 43.25 -8.84
C SER A 293 19.91 44.37 -7.98
N LEU A 294 20.75 44.03 -7.00
CA LEU A 294 21.45 44.99 -6.14
C LEU A 294 22.65 45.68 -6.82
N LYS A 295 23.09 45.19 -7.99
CA LYS A 295 24.14 45.84 -8.79
C LYS A 295 23.62 46.90 -9.78
N SER A 296 22.31 47.10 -9.90
CA SER A 296 21.74 48.19 -10.72
C SER A 296 20.74 49.03 -9.93
N LYS A 297 21.24 49.83 -8.98
CA LYS A 297 20.82 51.22 -8.69
C LYS A 297 21.29 51.62 -7.29
N SER A 298 22.39 52.35 -7.25
CA SER A 298 22.69 53.28 -6.16
C SER A 298 21.91 54.58 -6.41
N SER A 299 20.77 54.76 -5.76
CA SER A 299 20.24 56.08 -5.46
C SER A 299 19.21 55.98 -4.33
N ASN A 300 19.55 56.62 -3.22
CA ASN A 300 18.67 56.89 -2.09
C ASN A 300 17.39 57.64 -2.51
N LEU A 301 16.40 57.54 -1.62
CA LEU A 301 15.34 58.50 -1.32
C LEU A 301 13.97 58.31 -2.01
N GLU A 302 12.95 58.23 -1.13
CA GLU A 302 11.55 58.63 -1.33
C GLU A 302 10.77 58.08 -2.53
N LEU A 303 9.80 57.21 -2.26
CA LEU A 303 8.40 57.64 -2.35
C LEU A 303 7.49 56.70 -1.56
N GLN A 304 7.02 57.22 -0.43
CA GLN A 304 5.83 56.79 0.28
C GLN A 304 4.64 57.45 -0.40
N THR A 305 3.83 56.69 -1.14
CA THR A 305 2.43 57.03 -1.48
C THR A 305 1.74 55.75 -2.00
N THR A 306 0.99 55.08 -1.12
CA THR A 306 -0.49 55.13 -1.03
C THR A 306 -1.21 54.46 -2.20
N HIS A 307 -1.64 53.22 -1.96
CA HIS A 307 -3.02 52.84 -2.22
C HIS A 307 -3.51 51.86 -1.13
N GLU A 308 -4.00 52.47 -0.04
CA GLU A 308 -5.23 52.10 0.69
C GLU A 308 -6.35 51.78 -0.32
N ASP A 309 -7.31 50.85 -0.18
CA ASP A 309 -8.13 50.31 0.91
C ASP A 309 -8.94 49.13 0.26
N TYR A 310 -9.60 48.15 0.89
CA TYR A 310 -10.12 47.98 2.25
C TYR A 310 -10.45 46.48 2.53
N SER A 311 -10.12 46.04 3.75
CA SER A 311 -10.88 45.18 4.68
C SER A 311 -11.22 43.70 4.35
N GLY A 312 -10.87 42.71 5.18
CA GLY A 312 -10.24 42.85 6.49
C GLY A 312 -10.07 41.57 7.32
N LYS A 313 -9.54 41.85 8.53
CA LYS A 313 -9.46 41.04 9.76
C LYS A 313 -8.34 39.99 9.87
N GLY A 314 -7.13 40.50 10.09
CA GLY A 314 -6.52 40.54 11.42
C GLY A 314 -6.28 39.22 12.14
N ALA A 315 -5.06 38.70 12.01
CA ALA A 315 -4.34 38.07 13.13
C ALA A 315 -2.86 38.48 13.02
N GLN A 316 -2.43 39.37 13.91
CA GLN A 316 -1.01 39.60 14.17
C GLN A 316 -0.45 38.32 14.79
N ALA A 317 0.15 37.46 13.96
CA ALA A 317 1.00 36.38 14.44
C ALA A 317 2.41 36.96 14.61
N SER A 318 2.77 37.10 15.88
CA SER A 318 4.09 37.32 16.43
C SER A 318 5.21 36.61 15.65
N GLY A 319 6.37 37.26 15.56
CA GLY A 319 7.60 36.85 14.85
C GLY A 319 8.29 35.58 15.35
N ALA A 320 7.53 34.54 15.72
CA ALA A 320 8.00 33.23 16.16
C ALA A 320 8.02 32.18 15.03
N GLN A 321 7.43 32.44 13.86
CA GLN A 321 7.41 31.50 12.73
C GLN A 321 8.71 31.52 11.90
N ALA A 322 9.37 32.68 11.74
CA ALA A 322 10.61 32.77 10.98
C ALA A 322 11.71 31.90 11.60
N ASN A 323 11.82 31.88 12.93
CA ASN A 323 12.79 31.04 13.63
C ASN A 323 12.52 29.54 13.45
N ARG A 324 11.25 29.09 13.41
CA ARG A 324 10.95 27.67 13.15
C ARG A 324 11.31 27.24 11.74
N ILE A 325 11.11 28.10 10.74
CA ILE A 325 11.49 27.80 9.35
C ILE A 325 13.01 27.66 9.26
N VAL A 326 13.76 28.56 9.91
CA VAL A 326 15.23 28.50 9.98
C VAL A 326 15.70 27.26 10.76
N GLU A 327 14.99 26.88 11.83
CA GLU A 327 15.26 25.68 12.62
C GLU A 327 14.99 24.39 11.82
N PHE A 328 13.89 24.33 11.06
CA PHE A 328 13.64 23.25 10.09
C PHE A 328 14.70 23.23 8.99
N GLU A 329 15.16 24.39 8.53
CA GLU A 329 16.21 24.53 7.53
C GLU A 329 17.58 24.06 8.04
N GLN A 330 17.91 24.33 9.30
CA GLN A 330 19.09 23.79 9.98
C GLN A 330 18.98 22.28 10.24
N MET A 331 17.80 21.78 10.59
CA MET A 331 17.54 20.35 10.74
C MET A 331 17.59 19.58 9.42
N MET A 332 17.45 20.25 8.27
CA MET A 332 17.70 19.66 6.94
C MET A 332 19.20 19.58 6.57
N GLY A 333 20.09 19.94 7.50
CA GLY A 333 21.54 19.92 7.32
C GLY A 333 22.04 21.13 6.52
N THR A 334 22.68 22.07 7.20
CA THR A 334 23.55 23.06 6.54
C THR A 334 24.93 22.44 6.46
N GLY A 335 25.28 21.84 5.31
CA GLY A 335 26.58 21.20 5.11
C GLY A 335 27.73 22.19 5.36
N GLU A 336 28.42 22.04 6.48
CA GLU A 336 29.71 22.67 6.73
C GLU A 336 30.79 21.71 6.24
N VAL A 337 31.48 22.10 5.16
CA VAL A 337 32.51 21.30 4.51
C VAL A 337 33.74 21.26 5.41
N VAL A 338 33.88 20.21 6.23
CA VAL A 338 35.13 19.88 6.93
C VAL A 338 35.89 18.87 6.07
N THR A 339 36.94 19.34 5.41
CA THR A 339 37.86 18.49 4.65
C THR A 339 38.74 17.68 5.61
N THR A 340 38.69 16.35 5.49
CA THR A 340 39.72 15.46 6.07
C THR A 340 40.33 14.60 4.96
N PRO A 341 41.63 14.30 4.97
CA PRO A 341 42.28 13.57 3.87
C PRO A 341 41.91 12.09 3.90
N ALA A 342 41.67 11.54 2.71
CA ALA A 342 41.22 10.17 2.48
C ALA A 342 42.33 9.11 2.72
N ALA A 343 41.91 7.93 3.15
CA ALA A 343 42.66 6.68 3.05
C ALA A 343 41.82 5.67 2.25
N ASP A 344 42.48 4.99 1.32
CA ASP A 344 41.95 4.02 0.34
C ASP A 344 41.12 2.89 0.96
N ASP A 345 40.00 2.53 0.32
CA ASP A 345 39.66 1.12 0.05
C ASP A 345 38.62 0.98 -1.09
N ASP A 346 38.78 -0.11 -1.85
CA ASP A 346 38.09 -0.48 -3.09
C ASP A 346 36.54 -0.54 -2.99
N ARG A 347 35.83 0.11 -3.93
CA ARG A 347 34.53 -0.35 -4.50
C ARG A 347 33.97 0.59 -5.59
N VAL A 348 33.80 0.01 -6.79
CA VAL A 348 32.95 0.36 -7.95
C VAL A 348 32.43 1.81 -8.02
N GLU A 349 33.12 2.63 -8.82
CA GLU A 349 32.73 3.98 -9.17
C GLU A 349 31.59 4.00 -10.19
N ILE A 350 30.46 4.62 -9.82
CA ILE A 350 29.54 5.22 -10.79
C ILE A 350 30.11 6.61 -11.10
N PHE A 351 30.67 6.78 -12.29
CA PHE A 351 31.13 8.06 -12.80
C PHE A 351 29.93 8.97 -13.09
N VAL A 352 29.84 10.09 -12.38
CA VAL A 352 29.07 11.27 -12.82
C VAL A 352 30.02 12.46 -12.76
N THR A 353 30.43 12.89 -13.95
CA THR A 353 31.25 14.10 -14.15
C THR A 353 30.40 15.35 -13.90
N GLY A 354 30.74 16.11 -12.86
CA GLY A 354 30.16 17.42 -12.56
C GLY A 354 30.84 18.06 -11.34
N THR A 355 31.46 19.21 -11.58
CA THR A 355 32.18 20.12 -10.66
C THR A 355 31.56 20.28 -9.26
N GLU A 356 32.37 20.12 -8.21
CA GLU A 356 32.23 20.57 -6.79
C GLU A 356 30.91 20.32 -6.00
N ASP A 357 29.76 20.14 -6.65
CA ASP A 357 28.44 19.89 -6.04
C ASP A 357 28.19 18.39 -5.73
N GLY A 358 28.95 17.46 -6.31
CA GLY A 358 28.73 16.01 -6.16
C GLY A 358 29.00 15.44 -4.76
N LEU A 359 29.73 16.16 -3.90
CA LEU A 359 30.00 15.74 -2.52
C LEU A 359 28.78 15.92 -1.61
N GLY A 360 28.07 17.04 -1.74
CA GLY A 360 26.84 17.30 -0.97
C GLY A 360 25.69 16.38 -1.36
N GLU A 361 25.60 16.02 -2.65
CA GLU A 361 24.67 15.01 -3.13
C GLU A 361 25.01 13.63 -2.53
N ARG A 362 26.28 13.19 -2.62
CA ARG A 362 26.72 11.92 -2.02
C ARG A 362 26.45 11.85 -0.53
N GLU A 363 26.68 12.94 0.20
CA GLU A 363 26.42 13.00 1.64
C GLU A 363 24.91 12.86 1.94
N MET A 364 24.05 13.60 1.21
CA MET A 364 22.60 13.50 1.32
C MET A 364 22.08 12.08 1.04
N PHE A 365 22.53 11.45 -0.04
CA PHE A 365 22.13 10.07 -0.38
C PHE A 365 22.73 9.02 0.57
N SER A 366 23.83 9.33 1.27
CA SER A 366 24.43 8.43 2.26
C SER A 366 23.68 8.40 3.59
N GLN A 367 22.93 9.46 3.90
CA GLN A 367 22.04 9.53 5.07
C GLN A 367 20.73 8.78 4.87
N LEU A 368 20.38 8.43 3.62
CA LEU A 368 19.22 7.61 3.33
C LEU A 368 19.43 6.17 3.79
N ILE A 369 18.40 5.56 4.36
CA ILE A 369 18.40 4.16 4.73
C ILE A 369 18.60 3.33 3.46
N LYS A 370 19.71 2.58 3.37
CA LYS A 370 19.99 1.72 2.22
C LYS A 370 18.84 0.71 2.04
N PRO A 371 18.18 0.68 0.86
CA PRO A 371 17.10 -0.26 0.61
C PRO A 371 17.62 -1.70 0.68
N ARG A 372 16.79 -2.62 1.18
CA ARG A 372 17.13 -4.03 1.28
C ARG A 372 17.26 -4.65 -0.12
N VAL A 373 18.13 -5.65 -0.26
CA VAL A 373 18.15 -6.49 -1.46
C VAL A 373 16.86 -7.30 -1.52
N ARG A 374 16.17 -7.23 -2.66
CA ARG A 374 14.94 -7.98 -2.95
C ARG A 374 15.23 -9.05 -3.97
N TYR A 375 14.54 -10.19 -3.88
CA TYR A 375 14.75 -11.32 -4.78
C TYR A 375 13.49 -11.59 -5.61
N ASP A 376 13.63 -11.97 -6.88
CA ASP A 376 12.48 -12.26 -7.76
C ASP A 376 11.56 -13.34 -7.19
N VAL A 377 12.12 -14.33 -6.49
CA VAL A 377 11.35 -15.39 -5.83
C VAL A 377 10.43 -14.87 -4.72
N GLU A 378 10.73 -13.71 -4.12
CA GLU A 378 9.84 -13.09 -3.12
C GLU A 378 8.53 -12.63 -3.75
N VAL A 379 8.54 -12.18 -5.01
CA VAL A 379 7.35 -11.73 -5.75
C VAL A 379 6.40 -12.89 -5.96
N VAL A 380 6.90 -14.02 -6.49
CA VAL A 380 6.07 -15.20 -6.71
C VAL A 380 5.67 -15.87 -5.39
N THR A 381 6.54 -15.83 -4.38
CA THR A 381 6.17 -16.29 -3.03
C THR A 381 4.98 -15.51 -2.50
N LYS A 382 4.99 -14.17 -2.62
CA LYS A 382 3.85 -13.33 -2.24
C LYS A 382 2.60 -13.72 -3.02
N LEU A 383 2.69 -13.74 -4.34
CA LEU A 383 1.55 -14.07 -5.19
C LEU A 383 0.88 -15.37 -4.76
N VAL A 384 1.64 -16.45 -4.56
CA VAL A 384 1.12 -17.76 -4.15
C VAL A 384 0.53 -17.71 -2.74
N VAL A 385 1.23 -17.08 -1.78
CA VAL A 385 0.75 -16.99 -0.40
C VAL A 385 -0.59 -16.25 -0.34
N TYR A 386 -0.70 -15.08 -0.97
CA TYR A 386 -1.92 -14.26 -0.97
C TYR A 386 -3.07 -14.88 -1.77
N THR A 387 -2.77 -15.56 -2.89
CA THR A 387 -3.74 -16.40 -3.61
C THR A 387 -4.33 -17.46 -2.68
N GLY A 388 -3.47 -18.17 -1.95
CA GLY A 388 -3.92 -19.17 -0.99
C GLY A 388 -4.71 -18.57 0.17
N ILE A 389 -4.33 -17.42 0.71
CA ILE A 389 -5.09 -16.76 1.79
C ILE A 389 -6.54 -16.50 1.36
N ALA A 390 -6.74 -15.92 0.18
CA ALA A 390 -8.06 -15.64 -0.35
C ALA A 390 -8.86 -16.92 -0.61
N TRP A 391 -8.24 -17.92 -1.25
CA TRP A 391 -8.89 -19.20 -1.53
C TRP A 391 -9.29 -19.94 -0.24
N PHE A 392 -8.41 -19.95 0.76
CA PHE A 392 -8.72 -20.54 2.06
C PHE A 392 -9.86 -19.80 2.76
N ALA A 393 -9.84 -18.47 2.77
CA ALA A 393 -10.87 -17.67 3.42
C ALA A 393 -12.27 -17.90 2.82
N VAL A 394 -12.34 -18.04 1.50
CA VAL A 394 -13.61 -18.04 0.75
C VAL A 394 -14.15 -19.45 0.52
N ALA A 395 -13.30 -20.45 0.28
CA ALA A 395 -13.75 -21.82 -0.03
C ALA A 395 -13.41 -22.84 1.08
N ILE A 396 -12.14 -22.92 1.51
CA ILE A 396 -11.70 -24.04 2.37
C ILE A 396 -12.15 -23.87 3.82
N ILE A 397 -12.01 -22.69 4.42
CA ILE A 397 -12.37 -22.44 5.82
C ILE A 397 -13.87 -22.67 6.06
N PRO A 398 -14.80 -22.22 5.21
CA PRO A 398 -16.22 -22.56 5.34
C PRO A 398 -16.47 -24.07 5.38
N ILE A 399 -15.81 -24.85 4.50
CA ILE A 399 -15.88 -26.33 4.52
C ILE A 399 -15.29 -26.89 5.83
N MET A 400 -14.18 -26.35 6.32
CA MET A 400 -13.59 -26.77 7.60
C MET A 400 -14.54 -26.52 8.77
N PHE A 401 -15.35 -25.46 8.75
CA PHE A 401 -16.35 -25.23 9.78
C PHE A 401 -17.38 -26.37 9.84
N GLU A 402 -17.83 -26.88 8.69
CA GLU A 402 -18.74 -28.03 8.63
C GLU A 402 -18.12 -29.28 9.27
N ILE A 403 -16.82 -29.53 9.03
CA ILE A 403 -16.10 -30.68 9.58
C ILE A 403 -15.92 -30.58 11.11
N VAL A 404 -15.66 -29.37 11.62
CA VAL A 404 -15.38 -29.13 13.05
C VAL A 404 -16.67 -28.92 13.86
N GLY A 405 -17.85 -28.92 13.21
CA GLY A 405 -19.14 -28.70 13.87
C GLY A 405 -19.42 -27.23 14.20
N LEU A 406 -18.72 -26.31 13.53
CA LEU A 406 -18.99 -24.86 13.54
C LEU A 406 -19.75 -24.42 12.28
N GLY A 407 -20.18 -25.37 11.47
CA GLY A 407 -20.88 -25.18 10.21
C GLY A 407 -22.35 -24.85 10.37
N THR A 408 -22.98 -24.52 9.25
CA THR A 408 -24.38 -24.12 9.13
C THR A 408 -25.23 -25.20 8.46
N ASN A 409 -24.63 -26.15 7.73
CA ASN A 409 -25.41 -27.18 7.02
C ASN A 409 -26.23 -28.05 7.97
N GLN A 410 -25.71 -28.32 9.17
CA GLN A 410 -26.42 -29.07 10.22
C GLN A 410 -27.70 -28.36 10.72
N LEU A 411 -27.77 -27.04 10.59
CA LEU A 411 -28.94 -26.24 10.97
C LEU A 411 -29.98 -26.17 9.86
N ARG A 412 -29.63 -26.59 8.64
CA ARG A 412 -30.49 -26.56 7.47
C ARG A 412 -31.35 -27.82 7.32
N GLU A 413 -30.89 -28.94 7.87
CA GLU A 413 -31.59 -30.23 7.84
C GLU A 413 -32.61 -30.40 8.99
N ARG A 414 -32.76 -29.40 9.87
CA ARG A 414 -33.77 -29.35 10.95
C ARG A 414 -34.78 -28.26 10.68
#